data_AF-A0A849WW50-F1
#
_entry.id   AF-A0A849WW50-F1
#
_cell.length_a   1.000
_cell.length_b   1.000
_cell.length_c   1.000
_cell.angle_alpha   90.00
_cell.angle_beta   90.00
_cell.angle_gamma   90.00
#
_symmetry.space_group_name_H-M   'P 1'
#
loop_
_entity.id
_entity.type
_entity.pdbx_description
1 polymer ?
#
loop_
_entity_poly.entity_id
_entity_poly.type
_entity_poly.pdbx_seq_one_letter_code
_entity_poly.pdbx_strand_id
1 'polypeptide(L)'
;MQFIQHRVNKISDLKSLNSALGAEIDIRSDVYQPSSLHLAHDPWSPGDKLSEWLETYKEQNQTGTIIFNTKEDNLEEEILKLCDKYQISNFFFLDTALPTLIRFLQTAHAPKFACRLSKYESLEFLEPFEKQVKWLWADCFHGEPLDASLLERASKKFQICLVSPELQKQSLDKINSFKHLVPFLHSICSKRPDLWT
;
A
#
# COMPACT_ATOMS: atom_id res chain seq x y z
N MET A 1 -0.25 -14.77 5.89
CA MET A 1 0.29 -13.86 4.87
C MET A 1 -0.86 -13.43 3.98
N GLN A 2 -0.92 -12.15 3.61
CA GLN A 2 -1.97 -11.61 2.76
C GLN A 2 -1.43 -11.23 1.39
N PHE A 3 -2.18 -11.53 0.33
CA PHE A 3 -1.84 -11.06 -1.00
C PHE A 3 -2.65 -9.83 -1.37
N ILE A 4 -1.98 -8.86 -1.98
CA ILE A 4 -2.57 -7.57 -2.39
C ILE A 4 -2.50 -7.49 -3.90
N GLN A 5 -3.65 -7.32 -4.54
CA GLN A 5 -3.74 -7.06 -5.97
C GLN A 5 -3.31 -5.62 -6.23
N HIS A 6 -2.28 -5.44 -7.05
CA HIS A 6 -1.76 -4.13 -7.40
C HIS A 6 -2.68 -3.38 -8.38
N ARG A 7 -2.88 -2.08 -8.14
CA ARG A 7 -3.66 -1.13 -8.96
C ARG A 7 -5.10 -1.55 -9.28
N VAL A 8 -5.92 -1.73 -8.26
CA VAL A 8 -7.37 -1.93 -8.41
C VAL A 8 -8.08 -0.58 -8.55
N ASN A 9 -7.62 0.25 -9.50
CA ASN A 9 -8.03 1.65 -9.63
C ASN A 9 -9.40 1.86 -10.30
N LYS A 10 -10.11 0.77 -10.61
CA LYS A 10 -11.46 0.81 -11.17
C LYS A 10 -12.43 0.02 -10.32
N ILE A 11 -13.65 0.51 -10.23
CA ILE A 11 -14.78 -0.19 -9.61
C ILE A 11 -15.04 -1.52 -10.33
N SER A 12 -14.84 -1.59 -11.65
CA SER A 12 -14.94 -2.85 -12.40
C SER A 12 -13.93 -3.89 -11.91
N ASP A 13 -12.70 -3.46 -11.64
CA ASP A 13 -11.61 -4.34 -11.22
C ASP A 13 -11.88 -4.82 -9.79
N LEU A 14 -12.31 -3.93 -8.90
CA LEU A 14 -12.79 -4.26 -7.56
C LEU A 14 -13.93 -5.29 -7.61
N LYS A 15 -14.91 -5.09 -8.49
CA LYS A 15 -16.05 -6.01 -8.62
C LYS A 15 -15.63 -7.43 -8.99
N SER A 16 -14.51 -7.57 -9.70
CA SER A 16 -13.92 -8.85 -10.09
C SER A 16 -12.89 -9.39 -9.08
N LEU A 17 -12.53 -8.60 -8.07
CA LEU A 17 -11.50 -8.96 -7.10
C LEU A 17 -11.97 -10.09 -6.19
N ASN A 18 -11.16 -11.14 -6.09
CA ASN A 18 -11.41 -12.24 -5.15
C ASN A 18 -11.47 -11.69 -3.72
N SER A 19 -12.47 -12.11 -2.95
CA SER A 19 -12.76 -11.56 -1.62
C SER A 19 -11.66 -11.74 -0.57
N ALA A 20 -10.73 -12.67 -0.81
CA ALA A 20 -9.58 -12.92 0.07
C ALA A 20 -8.38 -12.01 -0.22
N LEU A 21 -8.34 -11.35 -1.39
CA LEU A 21 -7.25 -10.45 -1.77
C LEU A 21 -7.45 -9.06 -1.18
N GLY A 22 -6.35 -8.42 -0.81
CA GLY A 22 -6.32 -6.97 -0.64
C GLY A 22 -6.20 -6.23 -1.97
N ALA A 23 -6.29 -4.91 -1.91
CA ALA A 23 -6.18 -4.04 -3.07
C ALA A 23 -5.19 -2.91 -2.77
N GLU A 24 -4.26 -2.65 -3.68
CA GLU A 24 -3.53 -1.40 -3.72
C GLU A 24 -4.16 -0.48 -4.75
N ILE A 25 -4.35 0.78 -4.36
CA ILE A 25 -5.02 1.78 -5.18
C ILE A 25 -4.29 3.13 -5.11
N ASP A 26 -4.25 3.81 -6.25
CA ASP A 26 -3.60 5.11 -6.41
C ASP A 26 -4.63 6.23 -6.30
N ILE A 27 -4.38 7.23 -5.45
CA ILE A 27 -5.35 8.30 -5.16
C ILE A 27 -4.79 9.67 -5.55
N ARG A 28 -5.66 10.48 -6.17
CA ARG A 28 -5.43 11.89 -6.51
C ARG A 28 -6.62 12.76 -6.10
N SER A 29 -6.35 14.05 -5.91
CA SER A 29 -7.39 15.06 -5.70
C SER A 29 -8.09 15.45 -6.99
N ASP A 30 -9.40 15.71 -6.91
CA ASP A 30 -10.17 16.32 -7.99
C ASP A 30 -10.04 17.86 -7.91
N VAL A 31 -9.44 18.44 -8.95
CA VAL A 31 -9.21 19.90 -9.03
C VAL A 31 -10.48 20.72 -9.24
N TYR A 32 -11.58 20.08 -9.65
CA TYR A 32 -12.85 20.76 -9.93
C TYR A 32 -13.81 20.72 -8.74
N GLN A 33 -13.62 19.80 -7.79
CA GLN A 33 -14.48 19.63 -6.63
C GLN A 33 -13.66 19.54 -5.34
N PRO A 34 -13.77 20.52 -4.41
CA PRO A 34 -13.06 20.49 -3.14
C PRO A 34 -13.33 19.19 -2.36
N SER A 35 -12.27 18.63 -1.78
CA SER A 35 -12.31 17.38 -0.98
C SER A 35 -12.84 16.15 -1.73
N SER A 36 -12.94 16.21 -3.07
CA SER A 36 -13.23 15.04 -3.90
C SER A 36 -11.92 14.35 -4.29
N LEU A 37 -11.94 13.02 -4.25
CA LEU A 37 -10.80 12.16 -4.53
C LEU A 37 -11.19 11.13 -5.60
N HIS A 38 -10.26 10.83 -6.50
CA HIS A 38 -10.45 9.86 -7.56
C HIS A 38 -9.23 8.93 -7.70
N LEU A 39 -9.46 7.78 -8.34
CA LEU A 39 -8.48 6.71 -8.50
C LEU A 39 -7.67 6.90 -9.78
N ALA A 40 -6.41 7.29 -9.66
CA ALA A 40 -5.53 7.50 -10.80
C ALA A 40 -4.05 7.40 -10.43
N HIS A 41 -3.31 6.59 -11.20
CA HIS A 41 -1.86 6.49 -11.05
C HIS A 41 -1.16 7.71 -11.66
N ASP A 42 -1.43 7.98 -12.94
CA ASP A 42 -0.75 9.01 -13.71
C ASP A 42 -1.35 10.39 -13.42
N PRO A 43 -0.53 11.46 -13.42
CA PRO A 43 -1.02 12.81 -13.21
C PRO A 43 -2.00 13.21 -14.33
N TRP A 44 -2.95 14.10 -14.00
CA TRP A 44 -3.96 14.64 -14.92
C TRP A 44 -4.84 13.59 -15.61
N SER A 45 -4.94 12.40 -15.05
CA SER A 45 -5.79 11.33 -15.56
C SER A 45 -7.09 11.27 -14.76
N PRO A 46 -8.28 11.22 -15.41
CA PRO A 46 -9.53 11.01 -14.71
C PRO A 46 -9.61 9.58 -14.16
N GLY A 47 -10.47 9.37 -13.18
CA GLY A 47 -10.66 8.06 -12.56
C GLY A 47 -11.99 7.93 -11.84
N ASP A 48 -12.28 6.71 -11.39
CA ASP A 48 -13.46 6.44 -10.57
C ASP A 48 -13.35 7.16 -9.23
N LYS A 49 -14.48 7.62 -8.68
CA LYS A 49 -14.48 8.31 -7.39
C LYS A 49 -14.12 7.36 -6.26
N LEU A 50 -13.24 7.80 -5.35
CA LEU A 50 -12.84 6.99 -4.20
C LEU A 50 -14.04 6.65 -3.30
N SER A 51 -15.00 7.57 -3.14
CA SER A 51 -16.20 7.31 -2.33
C SER A 51 -17.05 6.16 -2.88
N GLU A 52 -17.23 6.11 -4.20
CA GLU A 52 -18.00 5.04 -4.87
C GLU A 52 -17.24 3.70 -4.83
N TRP A 53 -15.90 3.75 -4.91
CA TRP A 53 -15.07 2.56 -4.76
C TRP A 53 -15.13 1.98 -3.33
N LEU A 54 -15.03 2.81 -2.29
CA LEU A 54 -15.12 2.36 -0.89
C LEU A 54 -16.53 1.86 -0.52
N GLU A 55 -17.57 2.48 -1.08
CA GLU A 55 -18.94 1.98 -0.97
C GLU A 55 -19.08 0.59 -1.59
N THR A 56 -18.60 0.41 -2.83
CA THR A 56 -18.60 -0.89 -3.52
C THR A 56 -17.81 -1.93 -2.71
N TYR A 57 -16.65 -1.55 -2.16
CA TYR A 57 -15.80 -2.43 -1.36
C TYR A 57 -16.57 -2.96 -0.14
N LYS A 58 -17.28 -2.07 0.55
CA LYS A 58 -18.16 -2.43 1.68
C LYS A 58 -19.31 -3.33 1.24
N GLU A 59 -20.03 -2.97 0.18
CA GLU A 59 -21.20 -3.72 -0.31
C GLU A 59 -20.84 -5.16 -0.72
N GLN A 60 -19.65 -5.37 -1.26
CA GLN A 60 -19.14 -6.69 -1.61
C GLN A 60 -18.59 -7.49 -0.42
N ASN A 61 -18.67 -6.95 0.80
CA ASN A 61 -18.09 -7.53 2.01
C ASN A 61 -16.61 -7.88 1.85
N GLN A 62 -15.86 -7.05 1.13
CA GLN A 62 -14.42 -7.23 0.96
C GLN A 62 -13.71 -7.03 2.31
N THR A 63 -12.79 -7.94 2.65
CA THR A 63 -12.05 -7.90 3.93
C THR A 63 -10.54 -7.76 3.77
N GLY A 64 -10.07 -7.72 2.52
CA GLY A 64 -8.67 -7.48 2.19
C GLY A 64 -8.09 -6.21 2.82
N THR A 65 -6.76 -6.11 2.84
CA THR A 65 -6.12 -4.85 3.26
C THR A 65 -6.14 -3.91 2.06
N ILE A 66 -6.54 -2.67 2.29
CA ILE A 66 -6.42 -1.61 1.30
C ILE A 66 -5.10 -0.88 1.51
N ILE A 67 -4.31 -0.77 0.45
CA ILE A 67 -3.13 0.09 0.42
C ILE A 67 -3.51 1.35 -0.33
N PHE A 68 -3.54 2.48 0.39
CA PHE A 68 -3.77 3.78 -0.19
C PHE A 68 -2.45 4.40 -0.60
N ASN A 69 -2.18 4.44 -1.91
CA ASN A 69 -1.01 5.07 -2.48
C ASN A 69 -1.36 6.51 -2.88
N THR A 70 -1.06 7.46 -2.01
CA THR A 70 -1.33 8.88 -2.25
C THR A 70 -0.32 9.43 -3.26
N LYS A 71 -0.77 9.76 -4.48
CA LYS A 71 0.10 10.31 -5.53
C LYS A 71 0.34 11.81 -5.41
N GLU A 72 -0.31 12.42 -4.44
CA GLU A 72 -0.19 13.82 -4.04
C GLU A 72 -0.07 13.85 -2.51
N ASP A 73 0.60 14.87 -1.99
CA ASP A 73 0.74 15.04 -0.54
C ASP A 73 -0.57 15.58 0.07
N ASN A 74 -0.82 15.23 1.33
CA ASN A 74 -1.89 15.78 2.16
C ASN A 74 -3.33 15.35 1.77
N LEU A 75 -3.49 14.15 1.20
CA LEU A 75 -4.81 13.57 0.90
C LEU A 75 -5.38 12.75 2.07
N GLU A 76 -4.55 12.39 3.04
CA GLU A 76 -4.83 11.37 4.04
C GLU A 76 -6.00 11.73 4.97
N GLU A 77 -6.19 13.01 5.31
CA GLU A 77 -7.31 13.43 6.16
C GLU A 77 -8.67 13.16 5.50
N GLU A 78 -8.79 13.44 4.20
CA GLU A 78 -10.02 13.15 3.45
C GLU A 78 -10.22 11.64 3.25
N ILE A 79 -9.14 10.89 3.03
CA ILE A 79 -9.21 9.42 2.95
C ILE A 79 -9.67 8.83 4.29
N LEU A 80 -9.17 9.34 5.43
CA LEU A 80 -9.58 8.90 6.76
C LEU A 80 -11.07 9.17 7.01
N LYS A 81 -11.59 10.35 6.66
CA LYS A 81 -13.03 10.67 6.76
C LYS A 81 -13.88 9.69 5.94
N LEU A 82 -13.44 9.35 4.73
CA LEU A 82 -14.13 8.35 3.90
C LEU A 82 -14.04 6.95 4.51
N CYS A 83 -12.88 6.56 5.05
CA CYS A 83 -12.73 5.28 5.73
C CYS A 83 -13.67 5.17 6.93
N ASP A 84 -13.79 6.22 7.75
CA ASP A 84 -14.72 6.25 8.89
C ASP A 84 -16.18 6.15 8.42
N LYS A 85 -16.56 6.92 7.39
CA LYS A 85 -17.91 6.89 6.78
C LYS A 85 -18.28 5.48 6.31
N TYR A 86 -17.37 4.80 5.62
CA TYR A 86 -17.60 3.47 5.07
C TYR A 86 -17.17 2.33 6.01
N GLN A 87 -16.75 2.65 7.24
CA GLN A 87 -16.30 1.69 8.27
C GLN A 87 -15.14 0.80 7.82
N ILE A 88 -14.23 1.36 7.03
CA ILE A 88 -13.04 0.70 6.53
C ILE A 88 -11.94 0.82 7.58
N SER A 89 -11.55 -0.31 8.17
CA SER A 89 -10.54 -0.33 9.25
C SER A 89 -9.24 -1.02 8.84
N ASN A 90 -9.27 -1.90 7.83
CA ASN A 90 -8.10 -2.67 7.40
C ASN A 90 -7.38 -2.02 6.23
N PHE A 91 -6.57 -1.01 6.52
CA PHE A 91 -5.82 -0.26 5.51
C PHE A 91 -4.52 0.32 6.05
N PHE A 92 -3.65 0.75 5.14
CA PHE A 92 -2.54 1.65 5.43
C PHE A 92 -2.18 2.56 4.25
N PHE A 93 -1.47 3.65 4.52
CA PHE A 93 -0.97 4.62 3.56
C PHE A 93 0.45 4.27 3.11
N LEU A 94 0.67 4.36 1.80
CA LEU A 94 1.92 4.12 1.11
C LEU A 94 2.43 5.43 0.47
N ASP A 95 3.75 5.57 0.39
CA ASP A 95 4.45 6.67 -0.29
C ASP A 95 4.09 8.08 0.24
N THR A 96 3.63 8.15 1.50
CA THR A 96 3.38 9.42 2.19
C THR A 96 4.63 10.27 2.26
N ALA A 97 4.49 11.56 1.89
CA ALA A 97 5.58 12.51 2.01
C ALA A 97 6.00 12.70 3.47
N LEU A 98 7.30 12.82 3.72
CA LEU A 98 7.85 12.90 5.08
C LEU A 98 7.22 14.00 5.96
N PRO A 99 6.96 15.24 5.48
CA PRO A 99 6.27 16.26 6.28
C PRO A 99 4.88 15.84 6.76
N THR A 100 4.12 15.15 5.90
CA THR A 100 2.80 14.61 6.25
C THR A 100 2.90 13.45 7.22
N LEU A 101 3.85 12.53 7.01
CA LEU A 101 4.12 11.47 7.97
C LEU A 101 4.40 12.06 9.37
N ILE A 102 5.33 13.02 9.47
CA ILE A 102 5.70 13.68 10.75
C ILE A 102 4.48 14.29 11.45
N ARG A 103 3.55 14.88 10.70
CA ARG A 103 2.30 15.40 11.27
C ARG A 103 1.43 14.27 11.86
N PHE A 104 1.25 13.19 11.12
CA PHE A 104 0.42 12.06 11.54
C PHE A 104 1.03 11.21 12.66
N LEU A 105 2.35 11.22 12.82
CA LEU A 105 3.05 10.62 13.96
C LEU A 105 2.54 11.12 15.32
N GLN A 106 2.01 12.33 15.37
CA GLN A 106 1.43 12.93 16.59
C GLN A 106 -0.04 12.54 16.83
N THR A 107 -0.59 11.62 16.04
CA THR A 107 -2.01 11.25 16.06
C THR A 107 -2.20 9.75 16.33
N ALA A 108 -3.43 9.36 16.67
CA ALA A 108 -3.80 7.94 16.80
C ALA A 108 -3.72 7.16 15.48
N HIS A 109 -3.61 7.84 14.33
CA HIS A 109 -3.52 7.22 13.02
C HIS A 109 -2.10 6.86 12.60
N ALA A 110 -1.05 7.19 13.37
CA ALA A 110 0.34 6.84 13.04
C ALA A 110 0.55 5.36 12.65
N PRO A 111 -0.11 4.37 13.29
CA PRO A 111 0.00 2.96 12.89
C PRO A 111 -0.59 2.61 11.51
N LYS A 112 -1.31 3.54 10.87
CA LYS A 112 -1.88 3.40 9.52
C LYS A 112 -0.90 3.80 8.42
N PHE A 113 0.31 4.23 8.74
CA PHE A 113 1.30 4.60 7.74
C PHE A 113 2.29 3.46 7.49
N ALA A 114 2.89 3.47 6.30
CA ALA A 114 4.06 2.67 5.98
C ALA A 114 5.29 3.56 5.80
N CYS A 115 6.43 3.08 6.29
CA CYS A 115 7.74 3.59 5.87
C CYS A 115 8.30 2.71 4.74
N ARG A 116 9.13 3.27 3.86
CA ARG A 116 9.77 2.50 2.79
C ARG A 116 11.18 2.06 3.20
N LEU A 117 11.46 0.76 3.02
CA LEU A 117 12.80 0.20 3.00
C LEU A 117 13.14 -0.11 1.54
N SER A 118 14.27 0.40 1.06
CA SER A 118 14.72 0.13 -0.30
C SER A 118 16.24 0.24 -0.39
N LYS A 119 16.80 0.18 -1.60
CA LYS A 119 18.21 0.50 -1.81
C LYS A 119 18.57 1.99 -1.55
N TYR A 120 17.59 2.87 -1.44
CA TYR A 120 17.77 4.30 -1.22
C TYR A 120 17.42 4.73 0.22
N GLU A 121 16.57 3.97 0.91
CA GLU A 121 16.15 4.24 2.28
C GLU A 121 16.55 3.07 3.18
N SER A 122 17.43 3.33 4.15
CA SER A 122 17.96 2.30 5.05
C SER A 122 17.04 2.04 6.24
N LEU A 123 17.25 0.92 6.94
CA LEU A 123 16.47 0.63 8.15
C LEU A 123 16.79 1.63 9.29
N GLU A 124 18.02 2.13 9.36
CA GLU A 124 18.46 3.14 10.33
C GLU A 124 17.70 4.45 10.15
N PHE A 125 17.39 4.84 8.91
CA PHE A 125 16.54 6.01 8.64
C PHE A 125 15.13 5.86 9.22
N LEU A 126 14.66 4.63 9.44
CA LEU A 126 13.31 4.33 9.91
C LEU A 126 13.19 4.20 11.43
N GLU A 127 14.32 4.11 12.15
CA GLU A 127 14.35 3.97 13.61
C GLU A 127 13.56 5.05 14.36
N PRO A 128 13.54 6.34 13.94
CA PRO A 128 12.72 7.36 14.60
C PRO A 128 11.21 7.07 14.56
N PHE A 129 10.75 6.23 13.63
CA PHE A 129 9.33 5.99 13.37
C PHE A 129 8.82 4.65 13.92
N GLU A 130 9.72 3.73 14.29
CA GLU A 130 9.40 2.31 14.57
C GLU A 130 8.43 2.08 15.73
N LYS A 131 8.31 3.05 16.65
CA LYS A 131 7.39 2.95 17.80
C LYS A 131 5.96 3.38 17.47
N GLN A 132 5.75 4.02 16.32
CA GLN A 132 4.49 4.68 15.97
C GLN A 132 3.92 4.15 14.65
N VAL A 133 4.79 3.93 13.66
CA VAL A 133 4.46 3.38 12.36
C VAL A 133 4.47 1.86 12.43
N LYS A 134 3.44 1.22 11.86
CA LYS A 134 3.28 -0.24 11.91
C LYS A 134 3.76 -0.94 10.64
N TRP A 135 3.65 -0.30 9.49
CA TRP A 135 3.88 -0.95 8.20
C TRP A 135 5.24 -0.58 7.61
N LEU A 136 5.80 -1.53 6.86
CA LEU A 136 7.00 -1.34 6.06
C LEU A 136 6.72 -1.75 4.62
N TRP A 137 6.90 -0.83 3.68
CA TRP A 137 6.92 -1.12 2.27
C TRP A 137 8.33 -1.51 1.84
N ALA A 138 8.55 -2.79 1.56
CA ALA A 138 9.83 -3.34 1.13
C ALA A 138 9.93 -3.26 -0.41
N ASP A 139 10.54 -2.20 -0.92
CA ASP A 139 10.71 -1.98 -2.35
C ASP A 139 11.96 -2.67 -2.89
N CYS A 140 11.83 -3.27 -4.07
CA CYS A 140 12.87 -3.99 -4.78
C CYS A 140 13.32 -3.26 -6.05
N PHE A 141 13.43 -1.93 -6.01
CA PHE A 141 13.89 -1.11 -7.15
C PHE A 141 15.02 -1.79 -7.92
N HIS A 142 14.91 -1.80 -9.26
CA HIS A 142 15.82 -2.50 -10.19
C HIS A 142 15.72 -4.03 -10.17
N GLY A 143 14.75 -4.59 -9.46
CA GLY A 143 14.40 -6.01 -9.53
C GLY A 143 15.17 -6.93 -8.60
N GLU A 144 15.99 -6.39 -7.70
CA GLU A 144 16.80 -7.20 -6.79
C GLU A 144 16.15 -7.31 -5.40
N PRO A 145 16.15 -8.51 -4.79
CA PRO A 145 15.63 -8.69 -3.44
C PRO A 145 16.46 -7.91 -2.43
N LEU A 146 15.78 -7.36 -1.42
CA LEU A 146 16.45 -6.84 -0.24
C LEU A 146 17.14 -7.99 0.51
N ASP A 147 18.20 -7.66 1.22
CA ASP A 147 18.92 -8.62 2.04
C ASP A 147 17.99 -9.30 3.06
N ALA A 148 18.07 -10.64 3.13
CA ALA A 148 17.18 -11.42 3.98
C ALA A 148 17.40 -11.13 5.48
N SER A 149 18.65 -10.91 5.91
CA SER A 149 18.95 -10.57 7.31
C SER A 149 18.45 -9.17 7.68
N LEU A 150 18.43 -8.25 6.72
CA LEU A 150 17.82 -6.94 6.88
C LEU A 150 16.30 -7.05 7.04
N LEU A 151 15.62 -7.83 6.19
CA LEU A 151 14.18 -8.05 6.33
C LEU A 151 13.80 -8.78 7.61
N GLU A 152 14.60 -9.75 8.06
CA GLU A 152 14.38 -10.42 9.35
C GLU A 152 14.49 -9.44 10.53
N ARG A 153 15.44 -8.50 10.49
CA ARG A 153 15.54 -7.44 11.52
C ARG A 153 14.34 -6.51 11.46
N ALA A 154 13.93 -6.11 10.26
CA ALA A 154 12.79 -5.22 10.07
C ALA A 154 11.46 -5.88 10.49
N SER A 155 11.29 -7.19 10.28
CA SER A 155 10.06 -7.92 10.58
C SER A 155 9.79 -8.04 12.09
N LYS A 156 10.81 -7.80 12.92
CA LYS A 156 10.68 -7.71 14.38
C LYS A 156 10.04 -6.39 14.83
N LYS A 157 10.00 -5.39 13.95
CA LYS A 157 9.53 -4.02 14.24
C LYS A 157 8.28 -3.65 13.44
N PHE A 158 8.15 -4.15 12.21
CA PHE A 158 7.11 -3.75 11.28
C PHE A 158 6.35 -4.93 10.65
N GLN A 159 5.13 -4.66 10.19
CA GLN A 159 4.41 -5.52 9.25
C GLN A 159 4.90 -5.22 7.83
N ILE A 160 5.68 -6.15 7.25
CA ILE A 160 6.31 -5.95 5.95
C ILE A 160 5.35 -6.32 4.81
N CYS A 161 5.13 -5.36 3.90
CA CYS A 161 4.54 -5.58 2.60
C CYS A 161 5.63 -5.53 1.52
N LEU A 162 5.88 -6.65 0.84
CA LEU A 162 6.88 -6.73 -0.23
C LEU A 162 6.30 -6.27 -1.57
N VAL A 163 7.10 -5.50 -2.31
CA VAL A 163 6.88 -5.20 -3.73
C VAL A 163 7.34 -6.37 -4.58
N SER A 164 6.42 -6.95 -5.34
CA SER A 164 6.75 -8.01 -6.28
C SER A 164 7.59 -7.49 -7.46
N PRO A 165 8.62 -8.23 -7.94
CA PRO A 165 9.60 -7.69 -8.89
C PRO A 165 9.01 -7.30 -10.25
N GLU A 166 7.89 -7.88 -10.69
CA GLU A 166 7.21 -7.48 -11.92
C GLU A 166 6.59 -6.08 -11.85
N LEU A 167 6.40 -5.53 -10.64
CA LEU A 167 6.01 -4.13 -10.46
C LEU A 167 7.16 -3.19 -10.87
N GLN A 168 8.40 -3.66 -10.75
CA GLN A 168 9.62 -2.99 -11.24
C GLN A 168 10.04 -3.45 -12.64
N LYS A 169 9.05 -3.87 -13.47
CA LYS A 169 9.22 -4.27 -14.88
C LYS A 169 10.13 -5.48 -15.10
N GLN A 170 10.35 -6.31 -14.08
CA GLN A 170 11.06 -7.58 -14.24
C GLN A 170 10.15 -8.67 -14.82
N SER A 171 10.76 -9.77 -15.30
CA SER A 171 10.00 -10.95 -15.72
C SER A 171 9.33 -11.63 -14.52
N LEU A 172 8.24 -12.34 -14.78
CA LEU A 172 7.53 -13.11 -13.74
C LEU A 172 8.41 -14.20 -13.12
N ASP A 173 9.36 -14.76 -13.88
CA ASP A 173 10.29 -15.77 -13.37
C ASP A 173 11.17 -15.26 -12.22
N LYS A 174 11.40 -13.93 -12.15
CA LYS A 174 12.15 -13.28 -11.07
C LYS A 174 11.44 -13.43 -9.72
N ILE A 175 10.13 -13.67 -9.67
CA ILE A 175 9.39 -13.92 -8.42
C ILE A 175 10.03 -15.08 -7.63
N ASN A 176 10.53 -16.11 -8.31
CA ASN A 176 11.17 -17.25 -7.65
C ASN A 176 12.41 -16.84 -6.83
N SER A 177 13.17 -15.83 -7.26
CA SER A 177 14.33 -15.36 -6.49
C SER A 177 13.95 -14.62 -5.21
N PHE A 178 12.66 -14.27 -5.01
CA PHE A 178 12.17 -13.58 -3.82
C PHE A 178 11.46 -14.51 -2.83
N LYS A 179 11.11 -15.75 -3.23
CA LYS A 179 10.35 -16.67 -2.36
C LYS A 179 11.03 -16.97 -1.02
N HIS A 180 12.35 -16.89 -0.96
CA HIS A 180 13.11 -17.07 0.27
C HIS A 180 12.85 -15.98 1.34
N LEU A 181 12.28 -14.83 0.95
CA LEU A 181 11.94 -13.74 1.86
C LEU A 181 10.58 -13.93 2.56
N VAL A 182 9.71 -14.78 2.02
CA VAL A 182 8.33 -15.03 2.48
C VAL A 182 8.19 -15.20 4.00
N PRO A 183 9.09 -15.92 4.72
CA PRO A 183 8.99 -16.07 6.18
C PRO A 183 8.98 -14.75 6.96
N PHE A 184 9.48 -13.66 6.39
CA PHE A 184 9.57 -12.34 7.03
C PHE A 184 8.43 -11.39 6.64
N LEU A 185 7.52 -11.82 5.76
CA LEU A 185 6.52 -10.95 5.14
C LEU A 185 5.16 -11.10 5.81
N HIS A 186 4.49 -9.96 6.00
CA HIS A 186 3.08 -9.95 6.37
C HIS A 186 2.20 -10.02 5.10
N SER A 187 2.59 -9.29 4.06
CA SER A 187 1.87 -9.24 2.79
C SER A 187 2.79 -9.06 1.58
N ILE A 188 2.24 -9.29 0.39
CA ILE A 188 2.93 -9.10 -0.90
C ILE A 188 1.98 -8.37 -1.85
N CYS A 189 2.44 -7.27 -2.43
CA CYS A 189 1.73 -6.55 -3.48
C CYS A 189 2.24 -6.98 -4.85
N SER A 190 1.35 -7.51 -5.68
CA SER A 190 1.69 -8.14 -6.95
C SER A 190 0.60 -7.96 -8.00
N LYS A 191 0.98 -8.01 -9.28
CA LYS A 191 0.02 -8.19 -10.39
C LYS A 191 -0.41 -9.65 -10.54
N ARG A 192 0.37 -10.59 -10.01
CA ARG A 192 0.17 -12.04 -10.09
C ARG A 192 0.28 -12.69 -8.70
N PRO A 193 -0.65 -12.38 -7.76
CA PRO A 193 -0.73 -13.06 -6.46
C PRO A 193 -0.67 -14.59 -6.54
N ASP A 194 -1.23 -15.17 -7.60
CA ASP A 194 -1.26 -16.60 -7.85
C ASP A 194 0.13 -17.25 -7.95
N LEU A 195 1.15 -16.50 -8.39
CA LEU A 195 2.52 -17.01 -8.56
C LEU A 195 3.34 -17.04 -7.26
N TRP A 196 2.82 -16.44 -6.19
CA TRP A 196 3.47 -16.38 -4.88
C TRP A 196 3.11 -17.54 -3.94
N THR A 197 2.21 -18.43 -4.40
CA THR A 197 1.85 -19.66 -3.68
C THR A 197 2.87 -20.78 -3.88
#